data_AF-J9H4G2-F1
#
_entry.id   AF-J9H4G2-F1
#
_cell.length_a   1.000
_cell.length_b   1.000
_cell.length_c   1.000
_cell.angle_alpha   90.00
_cell.angle_beta   90.00
_cell.angle_gamma   90.00
#
_symmetry.space_group_name_H-M   'P 1'
#
loop_
_entity.id
_entity.type
_entity.pdbx_description
1 polymer ?
#
loop_
_entity_poly.entity_id
_entity_poly.type
_entity_poly.pdbx_seq_one_letter_code
_entity_poly.pdbx_strand_id
1 'polypeptide(L)' 'MGIYEVAPEDFAVAEFIDSSKLELQRIVREGLDILRKENA' A
#
# COMPACT_ATOMS: atom_id res chain seq x y z
N MET A 1 2.38 10.32 11.12
CA MET A 1 2.81 8.96 10.77
C MET A 1 1.53 8.17 10.52
N GLY A 2 1.26 7.80 9.28
CA GLY A 2 -0.07 7.40 8.81
C GLY A 2 0.10 6.35 7.72
N ILE A 3 -0.18 6.69 6.46
CA ILE A 3 0.11 5.81 5.31
C ILE A 3 1.58 5.37 5.20
N TYR A 4 2.52 6.04 5.90
CA TYR A 4 3.94 5.69 5.96
C TYR A 4 4.30 4.61 7.00
N GLU A 5 3.37 4.22 7.88
CA GLU A 5 3.57 3.19 8.93
C GLU A 5 2.67 1.98 8.70
N VAL A 6 2.46 1.61 7.44
CA VAL A 6 1.64 0.44 7.08
C VAL A 6 2.50 -0.82 7.05
N ALA A 7 2.04 -1.85 7.75
CA ALA A 7 2.63 -3.18 7.76
C ALA A 7 1.95 -4.09 6.71
N PRO A 8 2.60 -5.18 6.27
CA PRO A 8 1.95 -6.18 5.41
C PRO A 8 0.59 -6.68 5.91
N GLU A 9 0.45 -6.84 7.22
CA GLU A 9 -0.73 -7.37 7.89
C GLU A 9 -1.94 -6.45 7.72
N ASP A 10 -1.73 -5.14 7.56
CA ASP A 10 -2.80 -4.16 7.35
C ASP A 10 -3.54 -4.39 6.02
N PHE A 11 -2.89 -5.03 5.05
CA PHE A 11 -3.46 -5.32 3.72
C PHE A 11 -3.99 -6.76 3.59
N ALA A 12 -3.62 -7.67 4.50
CA ALA A 12 -3.90 -9.09 4.37
C ALA A 12 -5.40 -9.41 4.30
N VAL A 13 -6.22 -8.75 5.13
CA VAL A 13 -7.69 -8.95 5.12
C VAL A 13 -8.32 -8.37 3.86
N ALA A 14 -7.83 -7.21 3.41
CA ALA A 14 -8.35 -6.54 2.21
C ALA A 14 -8.04 -7.34 0.94
N GLU A 15 -6.82 -7.83 0.78
CA GLU A 15 -6.41 -8.64 -0.38
C GLU A 15 -7.07 -10.03 -0.39
N PHE A 16 -7.37 -10.59 0.79
CA PHE A 16 -8.10 -11.85 0.88
C PHE A 16 -9.54 -11.73 0.35
N ILE A 17 -10.26 -10.68 0.75
CA ILE A 17 -11.67 -10.46 0.42
C ILE A 17 -11.84 -9.85 -0.98
N ASP A 18 -10.85 -9.10 -1.49
CA ASP A 18 -10.93 -8.45 -2.79
C ASP A 18 -11.15 -9.47 -3.92
N SER A 19 -12.25 -9.29 -4.65
CA SER A 19 -12.59 -10.09 -5.83
C SER A 19 -11.74 -9.72 -7.04
N SER A 20 -11.18 -8.52 -7.05
CA SER A 20 -10.33 -8.01 -8.14
C SER A 20 -8.91 -8.56 -8.06
N LYS A 21 -8.53 -9.15 -6.92
CA LYS A 21 -7.20 -9.71 -6.64
C LYS A 21 -6.07 -8.72 -6.90
N LEU A 22 -6.30 -7.46 -6.53
CA LEU A 22 -5.30 -6.41 -6.63
C LEU A 22 -4.25 -6.59 -5.53
N GLU A 23 -2.98 -6.42 -5.90
CA GLU A 23 -1.86 -6.36 -4.96
C GLU A 23 -1.80 -4.96 -4.31
N LEU A 24 -2.75 -4.68 -3.42
CA LEU A 24 -2.90 -3.40 -2.72
C LEU A 24 -1.61 -2.99 -2.01
N GLN A 25 -0.92 -3.96 -1.40
CA GLN A 25 0.36 -3.73 -0.73
C GLN A 25 1.41 -3.15 -1.69
N ARG A 26 1.47 -3.65 -2.93
CA ARG A 26 2.40 -3.18 -3.97
C ARG A 26 2.01 -1.80 -4.46
N ILE A 27 0.74 -1.60 -4.77
CA ILE A 27 0.20 -0.34 -5.31
C ILE A 27 0.43 0.81 -4.34
N VAL A 28 0.15 0.60 -3.04
CA VAL A 28 0.31 1.64 -2.02
C VAL A 28 1.79 1.98 -1.80
N ARG A 29 2.69 0.99 -1.76
CA ARG A 29 4.15 1.26 -1.64
C ARG A 29 4.67 2.07 -2.82
N GLU A 30 4.28 1.69 -4.05
CA GLU A 30 4.71 2.38 -5.26
C GLU A 30 4.24 3.85 -5.27
N GLY A 31 2.98 4.09 -4.88
CA GLY A 31 2.45 5.45 -4.72
C GLY A 31 3.21 6.27 -3.68
N LEU A 32 3.55 5.67 -2.53
CA LEU A 32 4.31 6.35 -1.47
C LEU A 32 5.75 6.65 -1.90
N ASP A 33 6.38 5.76 -2.66
CA ASP A 33 7.74 5.96 -3.19
C ASP A 33 7.76 7.11 -4.21
N ILE A 34 6.72 7.23 -5.04
CA ILE A 34 6.58 8.37 -5.97
C ILE A 34 6.42 9.67 -5.17
N LEU A 35 5.50 9.70 -4.19
CA LEU A 35 5.29 10.90 -3.36
C LEU A 35 6.55 11.32 -2.59
N ARG A 36 7.36 10.35 -2.15
CA ARG A 36 8.66 10.62 -1.50
C ARG A 36 9.69 11.18 -2.46
N LYS A 37 9.71 10.72 -3.71
CA LYS A 37 10.63 11.24 -4.75
C LYS A 37 10.29 12.65 -5.18
N GLU A 38 9.00 12.98 -5.31
CA GLU A 38 8.54 14.30 -5.74
C GLU A 38 8.63 15.37 -4.63
N ASN A 39 8.61 14.95 -3.35
CA ASN A 39 8.73 15.86 -2.20
C ASN A 39 10.18 15.99 -1.67
N ALA A 40 11.17 15.46 -2.39
CA ALA A 40 12.59 15.60 -2.08
C ALA A 40 13.22 16.76 -2.87
#